data_AF-A0A960HT10-F1
#
_entry.id   AF-A0A960HT10-F1
#
_cell.length_a   1.000
_cell.length_b   1.000
_cell.length_c   1.000
_cell.angle_alpha   90.00
_cell.angle_beta   90.00
_cell.angle_gamma   90.00
#
_symmetry.space_group_name_H-M   'P 1'
#
loop_
_entity.id
_entity.type
_entity.pdbx_description
1 polymer ?
#
loop_
_entity_poly.entity_id
_entity_poly.type
_entity_poly.pdbx_seq_one_letter_code
_entity_poly.pdbx_strand_id
1 'polypeptide(L)'
;MDEADIEDLVERTDRWFIRRGLPHAIADYSPTDDVLTRTWPFQLFVMFVELFAGFNERVSGWAQFAVFAAGLGVLVGGFVVVNVVRRRPPFALPDDIGAWEVAAYLLGPAVLVAFVADNGWQDGLAIIAANAVLLLIAYAVTSYGFVPALRVGAVQAAHQVGTVTGLFARGLPIMLLITAFVFLNAEVWQVA
;
A
#
# COMPACT_ATOMS: atom_id res chain seq x y z
N MET A 1 27.51 -7.43 -27.29
CA MET A 1 26.30 -7.31 -26.47
C MET A 1 25.43 -6.40 -27.28
N ASP A 2 24.36 -6.94 -27.84
CA ASP A 2 23.47 -6.18 -28.72
C ASP A 2 22.62 -5.22 -27.89
N GLU A 3 22.02 -4.23 -28.56
CA GLU A 3 21.18 -3.22 -27.91
C GLU A 3 20.01 -3.85 -27.13
N ALA A 4 19.44 -4.93 -27.67
CA ALA A 4 18.40 -5.71 -26.99
C ALA A 4 18.89 -6.39 -25.70
N ASP A 5 20.17 -6.80 -25.64
CA ASP A 5 20.75 -7.39 -24.42
C ASP A 5 20.91 -6.33 -23.33
N ILE A 6 21.21 -5.08 -23.71
CA ILE A 6 21.34 -3.95 -22.78
C ILE A 6 19.98 -3.60 -22.20
N GLU A 7 18.94 -3.54 -23.03
CA GLU A 7 17.58 -3.20 -22.61
C GLU A 7 17.01 -4.21 -21.61
N ASP A 8 17.18 -5.53 -21.84
CA ASP A 8 16.78 -6.57 -20.88
C ASP A 8 17.56 -6.48 -19.55
N LEU A 9 18.85 -6.14 -19.62
CA LEU A 9 19.69 -5.96 -18.43
C LEU A 9 19.24 -4.76 -17.58
N VAL A 10 18.90 -3.65 -18.23
CA VAL A 10 18.35 -2.45 -17.57
C VAL A 10 17.03 -2.79 -16.91
N GLU A 11 16.09 -3.38 -17.65
CA GLU A 11 14.75 -3.69 -17.12
C GLU A 11 14.80 -4.66 -15.93
N ARG A 12 15.69 -5.67 -15.99
CA ARG A 12 15.91 -6.60 -14.87
C ARG A 12 16.50 -5.91 -13.64
N THR A 13 17.41 -4.97 -13.85
CA THR A 13 18.07 -4.20 -12.79
C THR A 13 17.07 -3.27 -12.12
N ASP A 14 16.23 -2.58 -12.90
CA ASP A 14 15.19 -1.70 -12.40
C ASP A 14 14.16 -2.48 -11.58
N ARG A 15 13.74 -3.65 -12.10
CA ARG A 15 12.85 -4.56 -11.38
C ARG A 15 13.45 -5.04 -10.06
N TRP A 16 14.77 -5.21 -9.98
CA TRP A 16 15.47 -5.56 -8.75
C TRP A 16 15.43 -4.41 -7.73
N PHE A 17 15.71 -3.18 -8.17
CA PHE A 17 15.64 -1.98 -7.32
C PHE A 17 14.23 -1.72 -6.77
N ILE A 18 13.19 -1.84 -7.62
CA ILE A 18 11.78 -1.72 -7.20
C ILE A 18 11.44 -2.75 -6.11
N ARG A 19 11.84 -4.01 -6.32
CA ARG A 19 11.58 -5.10 -5.36
C ARG A 19 12.31 -4.88 -4.04
N ARG A 20 13.42 -4.15 -4.04
CA ARG A 20 14.20 -3.81 -2.84
C ARG A 20 13.71 -2.53 -2.14
N GLY A 21 12.74 -1.82 -2.72
CA GLY A 21 12.23 -0.57 -2.15
C GLY A 21 13.11 0.64 -2.47
N LEU A 22 13.85 0.59 -3.58
CA LEU A 22 14.70 1.69 -4.06
C LEU A 22 14.23 2.19 -5.43
N PRO A 23 12.96 2.60 -5.60
CA PRO A 23 12.42 3.00 -6.91
C PRO A 23 13.09 4.25 -7.47
N HIS A 24 13.63 5.13 -6.64
CA HIS A 24 14.34 6.34 -7.07
C HIS A 24 15.74 6.09 -7.66
N ALA A 25 16.23 4.84 -7.63
CA ALA A 25 17.55 4.50 -8.17
C ALA A 25 17.52 4.14 -9.68
N ILE A 26 16.35 4.23 -10.30
CA ILE A 26 16.07 3.78 -11.68
C ILE A 26 16.19 4.96 -12.65
N ALA A 27 16.65 4.67 -13.86
CA ALA A 27 16.66 5.66 -14.94
C ALA A 27 15.21 5.99 -15.35
N ASP A 28 14.91 7.27 -15.62
CA ASP A 28 13.58 7.74 -16.04
C ASP A 28 12.43 7.56 -15.04
N TYR A 29 12.73 7.62 -13.74
CA TYR A 29 11.69 7.62 -12.70
C TYR A 29 10.69 8.78 -12.86
N SER A 30 9.43 8.46 -13.21
CA SER A 30 8.34 9.42 -13.37
C SER A 30 7.33 9.28 -12.22
N PRO A 31 7.10 10.32 -11.39
CA PRO A 31 6.09 10.29 -10.34
C PRO A 31 4.67 10.01 -10.86
N THR A 32 4.38 10.41 -12.10
CA THR A 32 3.05 10.32 -12.71
C THR A 32 2.76 8.91 -13.24
N ASP A 33 3.77 8.28 -13.85
CA ASP A 33 3.61 6.99 -14.52
C ASP A 33 3.86 5.82 -13.56
N ASP A 34 4.81 5.94 -12.63
CA ASP A 34 5.22 4.82 -11.77
C ASP A 34 4.54 4.83 -10.39
N VAL A 35 4.30 6.01 -9.81
CA VAL A 35 3.80 6.13 -8.43
C VAL A 35 2.28 6.19 -8.41
N LEU A 36 1.68 7.05 -9.24
CA LEU A 36 0.23 7.20 -9.24
C LEU A 36 -0.45 5.94 -9.82
N THR A 37 0.06 5.37 -10.91
CA THR A 37 -0.48 4.13 -11.48
C THR A 37 -0.44 2.97 -10.49
N ARG A 38 0.62 2.91 -9.66
CA ARG A 38 0.75 1.90 -8.61
C ARG A 38 -0.14 2.15 -7.39
N THR A 39 -0.59 3.39 -7.16
CA THR A 39 -1.56 3.71 -6.09
C THR A 39 -3.02 3.47 -6.49
N TRP A 40 -3.31 3.36 -7.79
CA TRP A 40 -4.66 3.14 -8.32
C TRP A 40 -5.48 2.04 -7.62
N PRO A 41 -4.94 0.82 -7.36
CA PRO A 41 -5.72 -0.23 -6.69
C PRO A 41 -6.09 0.13 -5.25
N PHE A 42 -5.20 0.84 -4.54
CA PHE A 42 -5.47 1.33 -3.20
C PHE A 42 -6.56 2.43 -3.23
N GLN A 43 -6.52 3.33 -4.20
CA GLN A 43 -7.52 4.38 -4.34
C GLN A 43 -8.90 3.81 -4.69
N LEU A 44 -8.97 2.81 -5.57
CA LEU A 44 -10.21 2.06 -5.81
C LEU A 44 -10.73 1.40 -4.53
N PHE A 45 -9.84 0.84 -3.71
CA PHE A 45 -10.21 0.23 -2.44
C PHE A 45 -10.73 1.27 -1.44
N VAL A 46 -10.05 2.41 -1.29
CA VAL A 46 -10.52 3.53 -0.44
C VAL A 46 -11.89 3.99 -0.88
N MET A 47 -12.07 4.25 -2.18
CA MET A 47 -13.34 4.68 -2.76
C MET A 47 -14.47 3.65 -2.53
N PHE A 48 -14.14 2.36 -2.60
CA PHE A 48 -15.06 1.27 -2.24
C PHE A 48 -15.41 1.28 -0.75
N VAL A 49 -14.44 1.51 0.15
CA VAL A 49 -14.69 1.63 1.59
C VAL A 49 -15.49 2.89 1.93
N GLU A 50 -15.24 4.02 1.27
CA GLU A 50 -16.01 5.26 1.42
C GLU A 50 -17.48 5.07 1.05
N LEU A 51 -17.78 4.20 0.08
CA LEU A 51 -19.16 3.83 -0.25
C LEU A 51 -19.88 3.19 0.96
N PHE A 52 -19.14 2.51 1.85
CA PHE A 52 -19.70 1.99 3.11
C PHE A 52 -19.85 3.08 4.18
N ALA A 53 -18.98 4.09 4.19
CA ALA A 53 -19.13 5.22 5.12
C ALA A 53 -20.41 6.03 4.85
N GLY A 54 -20.92 6.00 3.61
CA GLY A 54 -22.22 6.57 3.24
C GLY A 54 -23.43 5.81 3.77
N PHE A 55 -23.26 4.61 4.38
CA PHE A 55 -24.37 3.90 5.03
C PHE A 55 -24.79 4.65 6.31
N ASN A 56 -25.89 5.40 6.21
CA ASN A 56 -26.54 6.01 7.34
C ASN A 56 -27.71 5.15 7.83
N GLU A 57 -27.96 5.10 9.13
CA GLU A 57 -29.08 4.37 9.75
C GLU A 57 -30.47 4.88 9.32
N ARG A 58 -30.52 6.01 8.58
CA ARG A 58 -31.77 6.61 8.07
C ARG A 58 -32.56 5.72 7.11
N VAL A 59 -31.92 4.75 6.44
CA VAL A 59 -32.56 3.96 5.38
C VAL A 59 -32.39 2.47 5.66
N SER A 60 -33.50 1.73 5.79
CA SER A 60 -33.47 0.30 6.13
C SER A 60 -33.94 -0.59 4.97
N GLY A 61 -33.48 -1.84 4.96
CA GLY A 61 -33.92 -2.88 4.01
C GLY A 61 -33.43 -2.65 2.57
N TRP A 62 -34.28 -2.92 1.58
CA TRP A 62 -33.93 -2.85 0.15
C TRP A 62 -33.57 -1.45 -0.34
N ALA A 63 -34.04 -0.39 0.34
CA ALA A 63 -33.69 0.98 0.01
C ALA A 63 -32.20 1.29 0.29
N GLN A 64 -31.61 0.64 1.30
CA GLN A 64 -30.18 0.74 1.59
C GLN A 64 -29.34 0.15 0.44
N PHE A 65 -29.78 -0.98 -0.13
CA PHE A 65 -29.16 -1.56 -1.32
C PHE A 65 -29.27 -0.66 -2.55
N ALA A 66 -30.41 0.02 -2.73
CA ALA A 66 -30.61 0.95 -3.84
C ALA A 66 -29.67 2.18 -3.75
N VAL A 67 -29.48 2.74 -2.55
CA VAL A 67 -28.52 3.84 -2.32
C VAL A 67 -27.08 3.38 -2.59
N PHE A 68 -26.73 2.16 -2.16
CA PHE A 68 -25.43 1.56 -2.45
C PHE A 68 -25.22 1.37 -3.97
N ALA A 69 -26.20 0.80 -4.66
CA ALA A 69 -26.12 0.58 -6.10
C ALA A 69 -26.05 1.91 -6.88
N ALA A 70 -26.74 2.95 -6.41
CA ALA A 70 -26.65 4.30 -6.97
C ALA A 70 -25.25 4.89 -6.75
N GLY A 71 -24.70 4.80 -5.54
CA GLY A 71 -23.35 5.28 -5.24
C GLY A 71 -22.28 4.55 -6.07
N LEU A 72 -22.38 3.23 -6.17
CA LEU A 72 -21.51 2.43 -7.05
C LEU A 72 -21.66 2.85 -8.52
N GLY A 73 -22.88 3.11 -8.98
CA GLY A 73 -23.16 3.59 -10.32
C GLY A 73 -22.52 4.95 -10.62
N VAL A 74 -22.51 5.87 -9.65
CA VAL A 74 -21.82 7.17 -9.82
C VAL A 74 -20.31 7.00 -9.86
N LEU A 75 -19.74 6.14 -9.01
CA LEU A 75 -18.30 5.87 -9.01
C LEU A 75 -17.84 5.24 -10.34
N VAL A 76 -18.53 4.19 -10.79
CA VAL A 76 -18.26 3.54 -12.09
C VAL A 76 -18.54 4.51 -13.24
N GLY A 77 -19.60 5.30 -13.16
CA GLY A 77 -19.94 6.32 -14.15
C GLY A 77 -18.86 7.39 -14.27
N GLY A 78 -18.34 7.90 -13.15
CA GLY A 78 -17.23 8.83 -13.11
C GLY A 78 -15.97 8.27 -13.76
N PHE A 79 -15.63 7.01 -13.44
CA PHE A 79 -14.52 6.30 -14.07
C PHE A 79 -14.68 6.16 -15.59
N VAL A 80 -15.86 5.74 -16.04
CA VAL A 80 -16.18 5.62 -17.47
C VAL A 80 -16.11 6.98 -18.17
N VAL A 81 -16.64 8.05 -17.57
CA VAL A 81 -16.59 9.41 -18.13
C VAL A 81 -15.15 9.87 -18.30
N VAL A 82 -14.28 9.66 -17.31
CA VAL A 82 -12.86 10.02 -17.39
C VAL A 82 -12.17 9.26 -18.54
N ASN A 83 -12.41 7.95 -18.64
CA ASN A 83 -11.87 7.13 -19.71
C ASN A 83 -12.36 7.57 -21.10
N VAL A 84 -13.66 7.89 -21.23
CA VAL A 84 -14.25 8.39 -22.49
C VAL A 84 -13.69 9.75 -22.87
N VAL A 85 -13.57 10.69 -21.92
CA VAL A 85 -12.97 12.02 -22.16
C VAL A 85 -11.52 11.89 -22.62
N ARG A 86 -10.78 10.90 -22.10
CA ARG A 86 -9.41 10.56 -22.49
C ARG A 86 -9.31 9.67 -23.74
N ARG A 87 -10.43 9.37 -24.41
CA ARG A 87 -10.53 8.50 -25.59
C ARG A 87 -9.96 7.10 -25.37
N ARG A 88 -10.03 6.59 -24.14
CA ARG A 88 -9.66 5.23 -23.76
C ARG A 88 -10.90 4.32 -23.75
N PRO A 89 -10.71 2.99 -23.85
CA PRO A 89 -11.79 2.05 -23.59
C PRO A 89 -12.41 2.33 -22.21
N PRO A 90 -13.73 2.24 -22.05
CA PRO A 90 -14.44 2.68 -20.84
C PRO A 90 -14.00 1.94 -19.57
N PHE A 91 -13.47 0.72 -19.72
CA PHE A 91 -12.96 -0.12 -18.62
C PHE A 91 -11.47 -0.41 -18.71
N ALA A 92 -10.70 0.39 -19.48
CA ALA A 92 -9.25 0.24 -19.51
C ALA A 92 -8.64 0.65 -18.17
N LEU A 93 -7.64 -0.09 -17.72
CA LEU A 93 -6.79 0.32 -16.60
C LEU A 93 -5.96 1.54 -17.06
N PRO A 94 -5.77 2.56 -16.19
CA PRO A 94 -4.91 3.69 -16.52
C PRO A 94 -3.45 3.23 -16.64
N ASP A 95 -2.79 3.55 -17.76
CA ASP A 95 -1.35 3.31 -17.94
C ASP A 95 -0.50 4.50 -17.44
N ASP A 96 -1.09 5.70 -17.38
CA ASP A 96 -0.56 6.96 -16.82
C ASP A 96 -1.69 7.68 -16.07
N ILE A 97 -1.37 8.29 -14.92
CA ILE A 97 -2.36 9.04 -14.13
C ILE A 97 -2.03 10.52 -14.18
N GLY A 98 -2.71 11.26 -15.04
CA GLY A 98 -2.55 12.71 -15.17
C GLY A 98 -3.45 13.51 -14.23
N ALA A 99 -3.43 14.84 -14.40
CA ALA A 99 -4.20 15.76 -13.58
C ALA A 99 -5.73 15.49 -13.59
N TRP A 100 -6.27 14.94 -14.68
CA TRP A 100 -7.71 14.64 -14.78
C TRP A 100 -8.15 13.45 -13.94
N GLU A 101 -7.35 12.39 -13.79
CA GLU A 101 -7.68 11.28 -12.90
C GLU A 101 -7.61 11.72 -11.44
N VAL A 102 -6.61 12.53 -11.08
CA VAL A 102 -6.51 13.11 -9.74
C VAL A 102 -7.72 14.00 -9.46
N ALA A 103 -8.10 14.85 -10.42
CA ALA A 103 -9.29 15.68 -10.31
C ALA A 103 -10.56 14.82 -10.19
N ALA A 104 -10.70 13.74 -10.94
CA ALA A 104 -11.86 12.86 -10.86
C ALA A 104 -11.94 12.10 -9.53
N TYR A 105 -10.81 11.64 -8.99
CA TYR A 105 -10.74 11.02 -7.67
C TYR A 105 -11.11 12.00 -6.57
N LEU A 106 -10.63 13.24 -6.68
CA LEU A 106 -10.85 14.25 -5.64
C LEU A 106 -12.25 14.86 -5.70
N LEU A 107 -12.74 15.13 -6.91
CA LEU A 107 -14.00 15.82 -7.14
C LEU A 107 -15.18 14.85 -7.27
N GLY A 108 -14.98 13.63 -7.76
CA GLY A 108 -16.06 12.67 -8.00
C GLY A 108 -16.90 12.37 -6.75
N PRO A 109 -16.27 11.91 -5.65
CA PRO A 109 -16.96 11.68 -4.38
C PRO A 109 -17.56 12.96 -3.79
N ALA A 110 -16.84 14.09 -3.92
CA ALA A 110 -17.26 15.37 -3.38
C ALA A 110 -18.52 15.92 -4.05
N VAL A 111 -18.61 15.80 -5.38
CA VAL A 111 -19.79 16.16 -6.16
C VAL A 111 -20.97 15.29 -5.74
N LEU A 112 -20.76 13.99 -5.57
CA LEU A 112 -21.80 13.05 -5.14
C LEU A 112 -22.37 13.47 -3.77
N VAL A 113 -21.51 13.75 -2.80
CA VAL A 113 -21.96 14.17 -1.46
C VAL A 113 -22.57 15.57 -1.46
N ALA A 114 -22.07 16.49 -2.29
CA ALA A 114 -22.65 17.82 -2.43
C ALA A 114 -24.13 17.79 -2.88
N PHE A 115 -24.53 16.78 -3.67
CA PHE A 115 -25.91 16.62 -4.13
C PHE A 115 -26.80 15.82 -3.17
N VAL A 116 -26.23 15.00 -2.29
CA VAL A 116 -26.98 14.07 -1.43
C VAL A 116 -27.09 14.56 0.02
N ALA A 117 -26.11 15.32 0.51
CA ALA A 117 -26.06 15.74 1.91
C ALA A 117 -26.84 17.04 2.17
N ASP A 118 -27.46 17.12 3.36
CA ASP A 118 -28.23 18.28 3.83
C ASP A 118 -27.37 19.56 3.91
N ASN A 119 -26.04 19.44 4.09
CA ASN A 119 -25.08 20.53 4.15
C ASN A 119 -23.94 20.35 3.13
N GLY A 120 -24.30 19.97 1.91
CA GLY A 120 -23.42 19.41 0.88
C GLY A 120 -22.12 20.17 0.57
N TRP A 121 -22.05 21.49 0.77
CA TRP A 121 -20.82 22.25 0.53
C TRP A 121 -19.73 21.99 1.58
N GLN A 122 -20.09 21.94 2.86
CA GLN A 122 -19.12 21.69 3.94
C GLN A 122 -18.68 20.23 3.93
N ASP A 123 -19.63 19.32 3.74
CA ASP A 123 -19.36 17.87 3.69
C ASP A 123 -18.54 17.50 2.45
N GLY A 124 -18.84 18.12 1.31
CA GLY A 124 -18.04 17.96 0.08
C GLY A 124 -16.60 18.45 0.25
N LEU A 125 -16.38 19.61 0.89
CA LEU A 125 -15.02 20.11 1.19
C LEU A 125 -14.26 19.20 2.15
N ALA A 126 -14.94 18.66 3.18
CA ALA A 126 -14.32 17.72 4.11
C ALA A 126 -13.86 16.43 3.39
N ILE A 127 -14.65 15.92 2.44
CA ILE A 127 -14.31 14.75 1.63
C ILE A 127 -13.15 15.04 0.67
N ILE A 128 -13.14 16.20 0.02
CA ILE A 128 -11.99 16.64 -0.79
C ILE A 128 -10.73 16.65 0.06
N ALA A 129 -10.78 17.26 1.25
CA ALA A 129 -9.63 17.34 2.14
C ALA A 129 -9.16 15.94 2.60
N ALA A 130 -10.09 15.06 2.98
CA ALA A 130 -9.78 13.70 3.39
C ALA A 130 -9.13 12.89 2.24
N ASN A 131 -9.72 12.93 1.05
CA ASN A 131 -9.19 12.25 -0.13
C ASN A 131 -7.85 12.83 -0.59
N ALA A 132 -7.63 14.14 -0.46
CA ALA A 132 -6.33 14.75 -0.72
C ALA A 132 -5.25 14.22 0.25
N VAL A 133 -5.57 14.11 1.54
CA VAL A 133 -4.65 13.57 2.55
C VAL A 133 -4.35 12.09 2.27
N LEU A 134 -5.37 11.28 1.98
CA LEU A 134 -5.18 9.86 1.64
C LEU A 134 -4.35 9.68 0.37
N LEU A 135 -4.61 10.48 -0.67
CA LEU A 135 -3.80 10.50 -1.88
C LEU A 135 -2.34 10.87 -1.58
N LEU A 136 -2.10 11.87 -0.73
CA LEU A 136 -0.74 12.29 -0.36
C LEU A 136 0.00 11.21 0.44
N ILE A 137 -0.69 10.52 1.35
CA ILE A 137 -0.14 9.37 2.09
C ILE A 137 0.16 8.23 1.12
N ALA A 138 -0.78 7.88 0.25
CA ALA A 138 -0.60 6.81 -0.73
C ALA A 138 0.55 7.11 -1.69
N TYR A 139 0.65 8.37 -2.14
CA TYR A 139 1.75 8.89 -2.94
C TYR A 139 3.08 8.75 -2.20
N ALA A 140 3.17 9.20 -0.94
CA ALA A 140 4.40 9.08 -0.16
C ALA A 140 4.80 7.60 0.04
N VAL A 141 3.87 6.75 0.46
CA VAL A 141 4.14 5.32 0.70
C VAL A 141 4.64 4.62 -0.57
N THR A 142 4.04 4.93 -1.71
CA THR A 142 4.36 4.30 -2.99
C THR A 142 5.62 4.88 -3.61
N SER A 143 5.80 6.20 -3.56
CA SER A 143 6.97 6.92 -4.07
C SER A 143 8.24 6.42 -3.37
N TYR A 144 8.22 6.33 -2.04
CA TYR A 144 9.38 5.88 -1.28
C TYR A 144 9.57 4.36 -1.26
N GLY A 145 8.72 3.57 -1.93
CA GLY A 145 8.82 2.11 -1.93
C GLY A 145 8.72 1.52 -0.52
N PHE A 146 7.96 2.17 0.37
CA PHE A 146 7.96 1.87 1.80
C PHE A 146 7.52 0.43 2.09
N VAL A 147 6.54 -0.08 1.34
CA VAL A 147 6.04 -1.46 1.46
C VAL A 147 7.12 -2.51 1.13
N PRO A 148 7.76 -2.49 -0.06
CA PRO A 148 8.86 -3.42 -0.34
C PRO A 148 10.06 -3.25 0.60
N ALA A 149 10.39 -2.02 1.00
CA ALA A 149 11.46 -1.77 1.98
C ALA A 149 11.15 -2.41 3.34
N LEU A 150 9.93 -2.25 3.86
CA LEU A 150 9.48 -2.89 5.10
C LEU A 150 9.49 -4.41 4.98
N ARG A 151 8.99 -4.97 3.88
CA ARG A 151 9.00 -6.43 3.66
C ARG A 151 10.42 -6.98 3.69
N VAL A 152 11.33 -6.32 2.98
CA VAL A 152 12.75 -6.70 2.93
C VAL A 152 13.40 -6.60 4.31
N GLY A 153 13.16 -5.50 5.01
CA GLY A 153 13.66 -5.29 6.37
C GLY A 153 13.14 -6.34 7.35
N ALA A 154 11.85 -6.67 7.28
CA ALA A 154 11.21 -7.68 8.12
C ALA A 154 11.76 -9.09 7.87
N VAL A 155 11.94 -9.48 6.60
CA VAL A 155 12.56 -10.77 6.24
C VAL A 155 13.99 -10.84 6.75
N GLN A 156 14.77 -9.76 6.60
CA GLN A 156 16.13 -9.70 7.11
C GLN A 156 16.18 -9.80 8.64
N ALA A 157 15.27 -9.10 9.34
CA ALA A 157 15.15 -9.18 10.78
C ALA A 157 14.83 -10.61 11.25
N ALA A 158 13.90 -11.29 10.56
CA ALA A 158 13.58 -12.68 10.86
C ALA A 158 14.78 -13.62 10.67
N HIS A 159 15.58 -13.43 9.62
CA HIS A 159 16.82 -14.19 9.42
C HIS A 159 17.87 -13.93 10.51
N GLN A 160 18.00 -12.68 10.97
CA GLN A 160 18.91 -12.32 12.06
C GLN A 160 18.49 -12.99 13.37
N VAL A 161 17.19 -12.98 13.69
CA VAL A 161 16.64 -13.69 14.86
C VAL A 161 16.98 -15.18 14.79
N GLY A 162 16.74 -15.83 13.64
CA GLY A 162 17.08 -17.24 13.46
C GLY A 162 18.58 -17.54 13.66
N THR A 163 19.45 -16.62 13.23
CA THR A 163 20.91 -16.75 13.42
C THR A 163 21.29 -16.65 14.89
N VAL A 164 20.73 -15.67 15.62
CA VAL A 164 20.96 -15.48 17.06
C VAL A 164 20.43 -16.68 17.85
N THR A 165 19.21 -17.14 17.57
CA THR A 165 18.63 -18.34 18.18
C THR A 165 19.48 -19.58 17.89
N GLY A 166 19.99 -19.73 16.66
CA GLY A 166 20.89 -20.82 16.30
C GLY A 166 22.20 -20.80 17.09
N LEU A 167 22.77 -19.62 17.34
CA LEU A 167 23.96 -19.46 18.18
C LEU A 167 23.69 -19.82 19.65
N PHE A 168 22.58 -19.35 20.22
CA PHE A 168 22.16 -19.73 21.58
C PHE A 168 21.90 -21.23 21.70
N ALA A 169 21.20 -21.83 20.74
CA ALA A 169 20.93 -23.27 20.72
C ALA A 169 22.22 -24.10 20.63
N ARG A 170 23.24 -23.63 19.90
CA ARG A 170 24.56 -24.27 19.84
C ARG A 170 25.41 -24.01 21.08
N GLY A 171 25.23 -22.89 21.77
CA GLY A 171 25.94 -22.54 23.01
C GLY A 171 25.36 -23.18 24.28
N LEU A 172 24.07 -23.55 24.26
CA LEU A 172 23.39 -24.16 25.40
C LEU A 172 24.09 -25.44 25.92
N PRO A 173 24.48 -26.40 25.07
CA PRO A 173 25.10 -27.65 25.55
C PRO A 173 26.40 -27.41 26.31
N ILE A 174 27.27 -26.51 25.83
CA ILE A 174 28.55 -26.23 26.49
C ILE A 174 28.36 -25.47 27.80
N MET A 175 27.39 -24.54 27.85
CA MET A 175 27.05 -23.82 29.08
C MET A 175 26.47 -24.76 30.13
N LEU A 176 25.62 -25.72 29.72
CA LEU A 176 25.10 -26.75 30.61
C LEU A 176 26.21 -27.65 31.15
N LEU A 177 27.15 -28.06 30.30
CA LEU A 177 28.30 -28.87 30.71
C LEU A 177 29.18 -28.12 31.73
N ILE A 178 29.49 -26.85 31.46
CA ILE A 178 30.25 -26.00 32.40
C ILE A 178 29.48 -25.81 33.71
N THR A 179 28.19 -25.51 33.64
CA THR A 179 27.35 -25.29 34.82
C THR A 179 27.26 -26.56 35.68
N ALA A 180 27.02 -27.71 35.06
CA ALA A 180 26.99 -29.01 35.74
C ALA A 180 28.33 -29.33 36.40
N PHE A 181 29.44 -29.08 35.72
CA PHE A 181 30.79 -29.29 36.26
C PHE A 181 31.09 -28.39 37.46
N VAL A 182 30.71 -27.11 37.39
CA VAL A 182 30.88 -26.16 38.51
C VAL A 182 30.03 -26.57 39.71
N PHE A 183 28.77 -26.95 39.49
CA PHE A 183 27.88 -27.41 40.58
C PHE A 183 28.43 -28.65 41.28
N LEU A 184 28.88 -29.65 40.50
CA LEU A 184 29.49 -30.85 41.05
C LEU A 184 30.76 -30.55 41.86
N ASN A 185 31.59 -29.60 41.42
CA ASN A 185 32.77 -29.18 42.18
C ASN A 185 32.42 -28.38 43.44
N ALA A 186 31.39 -27.53 43.40
CA ALA A 186 30.99 -26.71 44.54
C ALA A 186 30.61 -27.56 45.76
N GLU A 187 29.94 -28.71 45.55
CA GLU A 187 29.66 -29.64 46.65
C GLU A 187 30.94 -30.23 47.25
N VAL A 188 31.97 -30.50 46.43
CA VAL A 188 33.26 -31.06 46.88
C VAL A 188 34.01 -30.08 47.80
N TRP A 189 33.92 -28.77 47.54
CA TRP A 189 34.54 -27.75 48.39
C TRP A 189 33.78 -27.46 49.69
N GLN A 190 32.50 -27.82 49.79
CA GLN A 190 31.73 -27.61 51.03
C GLN A 190 31.99 -28.68 52.11
N VAL A 191 32.61 -29.80 51.77
CA VAL A 191 32.84 -30.94 52.70
C VAL A 191 34.24 -30.94 53.32
N ALA A 192 35.14 -30.05 52.85
CA ALA A 192 36.50 -29.89 53.34
C ALA A 192 36.62 -28.70 54.31
#